data_AF-A0A3M6W0T2-F1
#
_entry.id   AF-A0A3M6W0T2-F1
#
_cell.length_a   1.000
_cell.length_b   1.000
_cell.length_c   1.000
_cell.angle_alpha   90.00
_cell.angle_beta   90.00
_cell.angle_gamma   90.00
#
_symmetry.space_group_name_H-M   'P 1'
#
loop_
_entity.id
_entity.type
_entity.pdbx_description
1 polymer ?
#
loop_
_entity_poly.entity_id
_entity_poly.type
_entity_poly.pdbx_seq_one_letter_code
_entity_poly.pdbx_strand_id
1 'polypeptide(L)'
;MHSQPRHASSTPAKRVDEPCLSSSSSSAARVRHSSEQPLLTERPSEDSTEGEHRDEMAWSDLRVGGRESGSTDKSNLTRMGMLRAYWLGAVVCLGGFLFGYDSGIIGGVLTMKSFERDYNYTEDGKELVNSLAVSLQQLGAFVACFFIWPVTHKLGRKYSIAACSLVFCIGAAIQTAQTHSKPAFYVGRVIAGLGLGGSSVVVPMFSSEMTPKEIRGQIGSFYQLMFTLGIFTSYWIDWGVARNFSKSDSSMWQIPVGLQMLWAGLLGILVFTLKESTRWLTAKGRHEEAWASLSWIRADQGEAAQAEMEEIRRGVELEAHAREGFRMVEMVQKGNLRRTLTAAVVFTAQQATGATAFAYYGPQYFKLLVEGDTESNLLLTAIFGAIKVAACLTFVIFVADNVGRRWVLTAGALFMAACQLSTAAVVKTHPAPGDGTVTSAGIATIALIYLFVIAYNFSWGPLPWPYVSE
;
A
#
# COMPACT_ATOMS: atom_id res chain seq x y z
N MET A 1 54.87 19.60 48.62
CA MET A 1 55.01 20.57 47.50
C MET A 1 53.59 20.99 47.14
N HIS A 2 53.04 22.14 47.54
CA HIS A 2 53.49 23.53 47.34
C HIS A 2 53.66 23.88 45.85
N SER A 3 53.11 24.99 45.33
CA SER A 3 52.52 26.17 46.02
C SER A 3 51.31 26.81 45.28
N GLN A 4 50.20 26.98 46.02
CA GLN A 4 49.25 28.11 45.88
C GLN A 4 49.82 29.32 46.71
N PRO A 5 49.24 30.57 46.81
CA PRO A 5 47.84 30.77 47.27
C PRO A 5 47.13 32.15 47.02
N ARG A 6 45.90 32.28 47.58
CA ARG A 6 45.18 33.53 48.03
C ARG A 6 44.64 34.50 46.96
N HIS A 7 43.59 35.31 47.21
CA HIS A 7 42.70 35.54 48.39
C HIS A 7 41.23 35.11 48.03
N ALA A 8 40.25 34.76 48.90
CA ALA A 8 39.77 35.25 50.21
C ALA A 8 39.10 36.65 50.16
N SER A 9 37.96 36.99 50.80
CA SER A 9 36.86 36.29 51.51
C SER A 9 35.62 37.26 51.54
N SER A 10 34.49 37.17 52.27
CA SER A 10 33.98 36.32 53.37
C SER A 10 32.44 36.51 53.56
N THR A 11 31.76 35.52 54.15
CA THR A 11 30.38 35.51 54.71
C THR A 11 30.31 36.18 56.12
N PRO A 12 29.20 36.23 56.93
CA PRO A 12 27.77 35.85 56.75
C PRO A 12 26.68 36.79 57.42
N ALA A 13 25.41 36.31 57.40
CA ALA A 13 24.42 36.29 58.52
C ALA A 13 23.45 37.47 58.87
N LYS A 14 22.14 37.16 58.76
CA LYS A 14 20.97 37.41 59.66
C LYS A 14 19.72 36.96 58.85
N ARG A 15 18.82 36.02 59.22
CA ARG A 15 18.21 35.52 60.48
C ARG A 15 17.27 36.54 61.16
N VAL A 16 16.17 36.03 61.74
CA VAL A 16 15.10 36.67 62.54
C VAL A 16 13.88 37.13 61.72
N ASP A 17 12.63 36.74 62.00
CA ASP A 17 12.09 35.66 62.88
C ASP A 17 10.64 35.26 62.46
N GLU A 18 10.15 34.13 62.99
CA GLU A 18 8.74 33.68 63.00
C GLU A 18 8.01 34.24 64.27
N PRO A 19 6.66 34.31 64.35
CA PRO A 19 5.92 33.18 64.97
C PRO A 19 4.42 33.03 64.60
N CYS A 20 3.81 31.98 65.14
CA CYS A 20 2.41 31.56 64.98
C CYS A 20 1.37 32.36 65.80
N LEU A 21 0.12 32.35 65.33
CA LEU A 21 -1.15 32.37 66.10
C LEU A 21 -2.25 31.72 65.21
N SER A 22 -3.36 31.11 65.65
CA SER A 22 -3.67 30.08 66.67
C SER A 22 -5.19 30.13 66.94
N SER A 23 -5.93 29.01 66.77
CA SER A 23 -7.33 28.82 67.22
C SER A 23 -8.40 29.76 66.58
N SER A 24 -9.73 29.61 66.75
CA SER A 24 -10.56 28.67 67.53
C SER A 24 -11.93 28.37 66.87
N SER A 25 -12.67 27.40 67.43
CA SER A 25 -14.01 26.91 67.03
C SER A 25 -15.21 27.85 67.25
N SER A 26 -16.28 27.71 66.45
CA SER A 26 -17.70 27.77 66.86
C SER A 26 -18.61 27.18 65.76
N SER A 27 -19.37 26.10 66.00
CA SER A 27 -20.81 26.07 66.39
C SER A 27 -21.74 26.77 65.37
N ALA A 28 -22.53 26.11 64.50
CA ALA A 28 -23.51 25.00 64.61
C ALA A 28 -24.97 25.49 64.58
N ALA A 29 -25.77 24.94 63.64
CA ALA A 29 -27.24 25.02 63.63
C ALA A 29 -27.80 23.69 63.10
N ARG A 30 -28.90 23.20 63.70
CA ARG A 30 -29.47 21.87 63.46
C ARG A 30 -31.00 21.95 63.41
N VAL A 31 -31.61 21.44 62.34
CA VAL A 31 -33.01 20.99 62.35
C VAL A 31 -33.11 19.66 61.60
N ARG A 32 -33.80 18.70 62.21
CA ARG A 32 -34.41 17.50 61.60
C ARG A 32 -35.89 17.52 62.01
N HIS A 33 -36.77 17.00 61.16
CA HIS A 33 -38.13 16.45 61.39
C HIS A 33 -38.94 16.64 60.08
N SER A 34 -39.89 15.79 59.69
CA SER A 34 -40.28 14.47 60.23
C SER A 34 -40.81 13.56 59.11
N SER A 35 -41.13 12.33 59.50
CA SER A 35 -41.67 11.20 58.75
C SER A 35 -43.14 11.36 58.28
N GLU A 36 -43.58 10.33 57.55
CA GLU A 36 -44.97 9.87 57.29
C GLU A 36 -45.63 10.31 55.96
N GLN A 37 -46.31 9.34 55.34
CA GLN A 37 -47.13 9.46 54.12
C GLN A 37 -48.60 9.69 54.52
N PRO A 38 -49.50 10.00 53.55
CA PRO A 38 -50.44 8.93 53.20
C PRO A 38 -50.90 8.84 51.72
N LEU A 39 -51.23 7.61 51.33
CA LEU A 39 -52.35 7.17 50.47
C LEU A 39 -52.53 7.72 49.03
N LEU A 40 -52.13 6.87 48.09
CA LEU A 40 -52.97 6.27 47.02
C LEU A 40 -53.95 7.16 46.20
N THR A 41 -53.61 7.33 44.92
CA THR A 41 -54.54 7.13 43.80
C THR A 41 -53.84 6.29 42.70
N GLU A 42 -54.62 5.69 41.80
CA GLU A 42 -54.20 4.56 40.97
C GLU A 42 -53.45 4.95 39.68
N ARG A 43 -52.68 4.01 39.13
CA ARG A 43 -52.29 4.03 37.71
C ARG A 43 -53.47 3.57 36.86
N PRO A 44 -53.66 4.19 35.69
CA PRO A 44 -53.71 3.40 34.46
C PRO A 44 -52.37 3.40 33.72
N SER A 45 -52.23 2.49 32.75
CA SER A 45 -51.11 2.42 31.82
C SER A 45 -51.16 3.54 30.78
N GLU A 46 -50.04 4.22 30.55
CA GLU A 46 -49.76 4.92 29.29
C GLU A 46 -48.81 4.09 28.42
N ASP A 47 -48.96 4.24 27.10
CA ASP A 47 -48.57 3.27 26.07
C ASP A 47 -47.06 3.10 25.84
N SER A 48 -46.70 1.95 25.25
CA SER A 48 -45.37 1.66 24.72
C SER A 48 -45.00 2.40 23.42
N THR A 49 -45.87 3.29 22.93
CA THR A 49 -45.80 3.90 21.59
C THR A 49 -44.74 5.00 21.44
N GLU A 50 -44.41 5.74 22.51
CA GLU A 50 -43.32 6.74 22.46
C GLU A 50 -41.94 6.12 22.24
N GLY A 51 -41.74 4.85 22.62
CA GLY A 51 -40.51 4.12 22.36
C GLY A 51 -40.37 3.79 20.88
N GLU A 52 -41.37 3.08 20.32
CA GLU A 52 -41.37 2.68 18.92
C GLU A 52 -41.31 3.87 17.96
N HIS A 53 -42.02 4.98 18.21
CA HIS A 53 -41.94 6.13 17.32
C HIS A 53 -40.59 6.86 17.35
N ARG A 54 -39.82 6.83 18.45
CA ARG A 54 -38.46 7.41 18.47
C ARG A 54 -37.46 6.53 17.73
N ASP A 55 -37.57 5.21 17.86
CA ASP A 55 -36.76 4.28 17.08
C ASP A 55 -37.17 4.28 15.60
N GLU A 56 -38.46 4.34 15.25
CA GLU A 56 -38.91 4.53 13.86
C GLU A 56 -38.43 5.85 13.25
N MET A 57 -38.34 6.93 14.02
CA MET A 57 -37.73 8.18 13.52
C MET A 57 -36.25 7.98 13.22
N ALA A 58 -35.49 7.35 14.12
CA ALA A 58 -34.09 7.02 13.88
C ALA A 58 -33.89 6.07 12.68
N TRP A 59 -34.77 5.07 12.52
CA TRP A 59 -34.74 4.15 11.38
C TRP A 59 -35.26 4.76 10.08
N SER A 60 -36.09 5.79 10.12
CA SER A 60 -36.56 6.50 8.93
C SER A 60 -35.56 7.54 8.44
N ASP A 61 -34.89 8.29 9.32
CA ASP A 61 -33.72 9.12 8.98
C ASP A 61 -32.61 8.26 8.34
N LEU A 62 -32.33 7.08 8.90
CA LEU A 62 -31.40 6.09 8.32
C LEU A 62 -31.84 5.53 6.95
N ARG A 63 -33.13 5.62 6.59
CA ARG A 63 -33.65 5.23 5.26
C ARG A 63 -33.70 6.39 4.27
N VAL A 64 -33.97 7.61 4.74
CA VAL A 64 -33.97 8.84 3.92
C VAL A 64 -32.54 9.23 3.52
N GLY A 65 -31.58 9.12 4.44
CA GLY A 65 -30.14 9.24 4.12
C GLY A 65 -29.59 8.12 3.22
N GLY A 66 -30.40 7.12 2.85
CA GLY A 66 -29.98 5.95 2.08
C GLY A 66 -30.17 6.06 0.57
N ARG A 67 -30.60 7.22 0.02
CA ARG A 67 -30.93 7.33 -1.42
C ARG A 67 -30.46 8.58 -2.16
N GLU A 68 -29.57 9.38 -1.58
CA GLU A 68 -28.66 10.18 -2.40
C GLU A 68 -27.64 9.25 -3.07
N SER A 69 -28.05 8.67 -4.20
CA SER A 69 -27.15 8.00 -5.13
C SER A 69 -26.15 9.03 -5.65
N GLY A 70 -24.98 9.10 -5.02
CA GLY A 70 -23.95 10.11 -5.28
C GLY A 70 -23.38 10.07 -6.69
N SER A 71 -24.12 10.62 -7.65
CA SER A 71 -23.58 11.18 -8.88
C SER A 71 -22.83 12.47 -8.52
N THR A 72 -21.70 12.31 -7.80
CA THR A 72 -20.76 13.39 -7.49
C THR A 72 -20.36 14.02 -8.80
N ASP A 73 -20.82 15.25 -9.02
CA ASP A 73 -21.06 15.68 -10.39
C ASP A 73 -19.75 15.95 -11.14
N LYS A 74 -19.48 15.07 -12.12
CA LYS A 74 -18.28 15.11 -12.97
C LYS A 74 -18.24 16.33 -13.89
N SER A 75 -19.31 17.15 -13.90
CA SER A 75 -19.40 18.43 -14.60
C SER A 75 -18.36 19.46 -14.17
N ASN A 76 -17.94 19.46 -12.90
CA ASN A 76 -17.09 20.52 -12.33
C ASN A 76 -15.60 20.43 -12.72
N LEU A 77 -15.15 19.33 -13.34
CA LEU A 77 -13.76 19.23 -13.81
C LEU A 77 -13.63 19.76 -15.24
N THR A 78 -12.74 20.74 -15.44
CA THR A 78 -12.34 21.14 -16.79
C THR A 78 -11.74 19.93 -17.53
N ARG A 79 -12.00 19.80 -18.84
CA ARG A 79 -11.43 18.72 -19.68
C ARG A 79 -9.90 18.68 -19.61
N MET A 80 -9.26 19.84 -19.46
CA MET A 80 -7.81 19.96 -19.30
C MET A 80 -7.31 19.51 -17.93
N GLY A 81 -8.06 19.77 -16.85
CA GLY A 81 -7.76 19.28 -15.51
C GLY A 81 -7.87 17.75 -15.45
N MET A 82 -8.95 17.19 -16.01
CA MET A 82 -9.11 15.75 -16.16
C MET A 82 -7.97 15.11 -16.97
N LEU A 83 -7.56 15.70 -18.09
CA LEU A 83 -6.43 15.23 -18.89
C LEU A 83 -5.10 15.26 -18.10
N ARG A 84 -4.83 16.33 -17.35
CA ARG A 84 -3.63 16.45 -16.50
C ARG A 84 -3.65 15.49 -15.32
N ALA A 85 -4.82 15.20 -14.75
CA ALA A 85 -4.99 14.20 -13.70
C ALA A 85 -4.78 12.77 -14.24
N TYR A 86 -5.25 12.44 -15.43
CA TYR A 86 -4.91 11.16 -16.07
C TYR A 86 -3.43 11.05 -16.46
N TRP A 87 -2.78 12.15 -16.88
CA TRP A 87 -1.33 12.15 -17.11
C TRP A 87 -0.54 11.94 -15.81
N LEU A 88 -0.90 12.64 -14.72
CA LEU A 88 -0.39 12.39 -13.38
C LEU A 88 -0.56 10.90 -13.02
N GLY A 89 -1.77 10.35 -13.18
CA GLY A 89 -2.07 8.94 -12.92
C GLY A 89 -1.20 7.98 -13.73
N ALA A 90 -1.03 8.22 -15.03
CA ALA A 90 -0.21 7.38 -15.91
C ALA A 90 1.27 7.37 -15.51
N VAL A 91 1.86 8.55 -15.25
CA VAL A 91 3.26 8.68 -14.83
C VAL A 91 3.48 8.08 -13.44
N VAL A 92 2.58 8.34 -12.49
CA VAL A 92 2.72 7.91 -11.09
C VAL A 92 2.45 6.40 -10.95
N CYS A 93 1.48 5.85 -11.67
CA CYS A 93 1.18 4.41 -11.65
C CYS A 93 2.18 3.56 -12.45
N LEU A 94 3.10 4.16 -13.22
CA LEU A 94 4.26 3.45 -13.77
C LEU A 94 5.16 2.86 -12.65
N GLY A 95 5.12 3.41 -11.43
CA GLY A 95 5.73 2.77 -10.25
C GLY A 95 5.03 1.45 -9.85
N GLY A 96 3.73 1.33 -10.09
CA GLY A 96 3.00 0.07 -9.95
C GLY A 96 3.41 -0.94 -11.01
N PHE A 97 3.53 -0.50 -12.27
CA PHE A 97 4.06 -1.31 -13.36
C PHE A 97 5.48 -1.83 -13.06
N LEU A 98 6.38 -0.96 -12.57
CA LEU A 98 7.74 -1.34 -12.18
C LEU A 98 7.75 -2.46 -11.12
N PHE A 99 6.94 -2.32 -10.07
CA PHE A 99 6.79 -3.33 -9.02
C PHE A 99 6.21 -4.64 -9.57
N GLY A 100 5.23 -4.56 -10.46
CA GLY A 100 4.68 -5.73 -11.14
C GLY A 100 5.69 -6.45 -12.01
N TYR A 101 6.47 -5.70 -12.80
CA TYR A 101 7.47 -6.23 -13.71
C TYR A 101 8.59 -6.97 -12.97
N ASP A 102 9.18 -6.34 -11.94
CA ASP A 102 10.16 -6.98 -11.06
C ASP A 102 9.60 -8.26 -10.39
N SER A 103 8.34 -8.21 -9.94
CA SER A 103 7.70 -9.35 -9.28
C SER A 103 7.47 -10.55 -10.20
N GLY A 104 7.32 -10.32 -11.51
CA GLY A 104 7.17 -11.41 -12.48
C GLY A 104 8.50 -11.97 -12.99
N ILE A 105 9.47 -11.11 -13.37
CA ILE A 105 10.73 -11.57 -14.00
C ILE A 105 11.50 -12.55 -13.11
N ILE A 106 11.46 -12.36 -11.78
CA ILE A 106 12.20 -13.22 -10.87
C ILE A 106 11.67 -14.66 -10.88
N GLY A 107 10.38 -14.87 -11.13
CA GLY A 107 9.79 -16.21 -11.25
C GLY A 107 10.29 -16.95 -12.48
N GLY A 108 10.36 -16.27 -13.63
CA GLY A 108 10.92 -16.84 -14.85
C GLY A 108 12.43 -17.07 -14.76
N VAL A 109 13.20 -16.05 -14.38
CA VAL A 109 14.68 -16.07 -14.27
C VAL A 109 15.17 -17.22 -13.37
N LEU A 110 14.52 -17.47 -12.22
CA LEU A 110 14.89 -18.57 -11.31
C LEU A 110 14.54 -19.99 -11.82
N THR A 111 14.06 -20.12 -13.07
CA THR A 111 13.95 -21.41 -13.79
C THR A 111 14.91 -21.55 -14.98
N MET A 112 15.71 -20.51 -15.27
CA MET A 112 16.60 -20.49 -16.44
C MET A 112 17.94 -21.15 -16.13
N LYS A 113 18.29 -22.19 -16.91
CA LYS A 113 19.56 -22.92 -16.75
C LYS A 113 20.83 -22.06 -16.93
N SER A 114 20.72 -20.96 -17.68
CA SER A 114 21.77 -19.95 -17.82
C SER A 114 22.08 -19.25 -16.48
N PHE A 115 21.06 -18.93 -15.69
CA PHE A 115 21.21 -18.33 -14.35
C PHE A 115 21.80 -19.33 -13.34
N GLU A 116 21.34 -20.59 -13.35
CA GLU A 116 21.87 -21.69 -12.52
C GLU A 116 23.39 -21.90 -12.76
N ARG A 117 23.80 -21.90 -14.04
CA ARG A 117 25.21 -21.98 -14.44
C ARG A 117 25.99 -20.75 -14.01
N ASP A 118 25.52 -19.55 -14.33
CA ASP A 118 26.28 -18.32 -14.14
C ASP A 118 26.52 -17.99 -12.66
N TYR A 119 25.61 -18.39 -11.77
CA TYR A 119 25.77 -18.30 -10.32
C TYR A 119 26.24 -19.60 -9.65
N ASN A 120 26.59 -20.61 -10.46
CA ASN A 120 27.13 -21.91 -10.10
C ASN A 120 26.48 -22.52 -8.84
N TYR A 121 25.24 -22.98 -8.97
CA TYR A 121 24.52 -23.67 -7.90
C TYR A 121 23.73 -24.88 -8.40
N THR A 122 23.80 -25.97 -7.63
CA THR A 122 23.11 -27.24 -7.87
C THR A 122 21.70 -27.26 -7.25
N GLU A 123 20.89 -28.25 -7.62
CA GLU A 123 19.53 -28.47 -7.07
C GLU A 123 19.52 -28.46 -5.53
N ASP A 124 20.49 -29.11 -4.87
CA ASP A 124 20.62 -29.17 -3.40
C ASP A 124 20.69 -27.79 -2.69
N GLY A 125 21.07 -26.73 -3.41
CA GLY A 125 21.12 -25.35 -2.90
C GLY A 125 20.07 -24.41 -3.50
N LYS A 126 19.27 -24.90 -4.46
CA LYS A 126 18.42 -24.08 -5.34
C LYS A 126 17.27 -23.41 -4.62
N GLU A 127 16.59 -24.11 -3.72
CA GLU A 127 15.50 -23.53 -2.91
C GLU A 127 15.99 -22.36 -2.06
N LEU A 128 17.17 -22.49 -1.44
CA LEU A 128 17.79 -21.44 -0.64
C LEU A 128 18.22 -20.24 -1.50
N VAL A 129 18.82 -20.48 -2.67
CA VAL A 129 19.21 -19.38 -3.59
C VAL A 129 17.98 -18.63 -4.11
N ASN A 130 16.96 -19.37 -4.55
CA ASN A 130 15.73 -18.81 -5.11
C ASN A 130 14.92 -18.03 -4.05
N SER A 131 14.79 -18.55 -2.83
CA SER A 131 14.07 -17.88 -1.75
C SER A 131 14.82 -16.66 -1.19
N LEU A 132 16.16 -16.69 -1.12
CA LEU A 132 16.96 -15.51 -0.76
C LEU A 132 16.87 -14.41 -1.83
N ALA A 133 16.89 -14.76 -3.12
CA ALA A 133 16.76 -13.80 -4.21
C ALA A 133 15.47 -12.95 -4.11
N VAL A 134 14.33 -13.58 -3.81
CA VAL A 134 13.04 -12.91 -3.62
C VAL A 134 12.97 -12.17 -2.27
N SER A 135 13.34 -12.83 -1.17
CA SER A 135 13.14 -12.29 0.18
C SER A 135 14.06 -11.11 0.52
N LEU A 136 15.29 -11.06 0.01
CA LEU A 136 16.22 -9.96 0.24
C LEU A 136 15.75 -8.63 -0.39
N GLN A 137 15.01 -8.70 -1.50
CA GLN A 137 14.36 -7.53 -2.09
C GLN A 137 13.22 -7.03 -1.21
N GLN A 138 12.39 -7.93 -0.67
CA GLN A 138 11.33 -7.58 0.26
C GLN A 138 11.88 -7.00 1.59
N LEU A 139 13.05 -7.48 2.04
CA LEU A 139 13.79 -6.90 3.18
C LEU A 139 14.26 -5.47 2.88
N GLY A 140 14.85 -5.23 1.70
CA GLY A 140 15.22 -3.88 1.25
C GLY A 140 14.01 -2.94 1.21
N ALA A 141 12.88 -3.41 0.70
CA ALA A 141 11.63 -2.64 0.66
C ALA A 141 11.08 -2.34 2.07
N PHE A 142 11.09 -3.31 2.98
CA PHE A 142 10.70 -3.13 4.38
C PHE A 142 11.58 -2.08 5.09
N VAL A 143 12.89 -2.11 4.88
CA VAL A 143 13.83 -1.13 5.43
C VAL A 143 13.53 0.28 4.89
N ALA A 144 13.25 0.42 3.59
CA ALA A 144 12.94 1.72 2.98
C ALA A 144 11.72 2.41 3.60
N CYS A 145 10.69 1.66 3.99
CA CYS A 145 9.47 2.21 4.60
C CYS A 145 9.74 3.06 5.86
N PHE A 146 10.80 2.77 6.63
CA PHE A 146 11.20 3.58 7.80
C PHE A 146 11.97 4.84 7.40
N PHE A 147 12.81 4.77 6.38
CA PHE A 147 13.72 5.85 5.98
C PHE A 147 13.16 6.80 4.91
N ILE A 148 12.05 6.45 4.23
CA ILE A 148 11.44 7.28 3.18
C ILE A 148 10.68 8.52 3.71
N TRP A 149 10.20 8.48 4.96
CA TRP A 149 9.49 9.62 5.58
C TRP A 149 10.33 10.91 5.69
N PRO A 150 11.55 10.91 6.28
CA PRO A 150 12.37 12.12 6.33
C PRO A 150 12.82 12.59 4.93
N VAL A 151 12.92 11.69 3.96
CA VAL A 151 13.27 12.02 2.56
C VAL A 151 12.13 12.77 1.88
N THR A 152 10.90 12.22 1.91
CA THR A 152 9.72 12.89 1.34
C THR A 152 9.35 14.19 2.04
N HIS A 153 9.67 14.33 3.33
CA HIS A 153 9.49 15.60 4.03
C HIS A 153 10.54 16.65 3.63
N LYS A 154 11.78 16.27 3.32
CA LYS A 154 12.85 17.21 2.91
C LYS A 154 12.86 17.54 1.41
N LEU A 155 12.75 16.54 0.53
CA LEU A 155 12.91 16.70 -0.92
C LEU A 155 11.59 16.93 -1.67
N GLY A 156 10.43 16.68 -1.05
CA GLY A 156 9.15 16.62 -1.74
C GLY A 156 8.87 15.25 -2.35
N ARG A 157 7.74 15.08 -3.03
CA ARG A 157 7.28 13.79 -3.58
C ARG A 157 7.95 13.51 -4.91
N LYS A 158 7.97 14.51 -5.80
CA LYS A 158 8.56 14.44 -7.15
C LYS A 158 10.03 13.98 -7.10
N TYR A 159 10.85 14.67 -6.32
CA TYR A 159 12.28 14.35 -6.20
C TYR A 159 12.53 13.05 -5.44
N SER A 160 11.66 12.67 -4.49
CA SER A 160 11.77 11.37 -3.81
C SER A 160 11.50 10.19 -4.76
N ILE A 161 10.52 10.30 -5.66
CA ILE A 161 10.27 9.27 -6.69
C ILE A 161 11.46 9.15 -7.66
N ALA A 162 12.04 10.29 -8.10
CA ALA A 162 13.24 10.28 -8.93
C ALA A 162 14.45 9.64 -8.22
N ALA A 163 14.66 9.95 -6.94
CA ALA A 163 15.71 9.34 -6.13
C ALA A 163 15.50 7.83 -5.92
N CYS A 164 14.26 7.39 -5.66
CA CYS A 164 13.91 5.98 -5.55
C CYS A 164 14.16 5.22 -6.86
N SER A 165 13.81 5.82 -8.00
CA SER A 165 14.08 5.28 -9.33
C SER A 165 15.59 5.14 -9.59
N LEU A 166 16.40 6.13 -9.19
CA LEU A 166 17.86 6.07 -9.34
C LEU A 166 18.47 4.96 -8.48
N VAL A 167 18.06 4.82 -7.22
CA VAL A 167 18.49 3.72 -6.32
C VAL A 167 18.09 2.37 -6.91
N PHE A 168 16.87 2.24 -7.45
CA PHE A 168 16.42 1.03 -8.11
C PHE A 168 17.30 0.69 -9.34
N CYS A 169 17.57 1.66 -10.22
CA CYS A 169 18.45 1.47 -11.38
C CYS A 169 19.86 1.03 -10.99
N ILE A 170 20.42 1.53 -9.88
CA ILE A 170 21.73 1.08 -9.37
C ILE A 170 21.66 -0.39 -8.92
N GLY A 171 20.62 -0.78 -8.17
CA GLY A 171 20.42 -2.18 -7.76
C GLY A 171 20.23 -3.12 -8.94
N ALA A 172 19.43 -2.71 -9.93
CA ALA A 172 19.20 -3.46 -11.16
C ALA A 172 20.45 -3.58 -12.05
N ALA A 173 21.28 -2.53 -12.13
CA ALA A 173 22.57 -2.60 -12.84
C ALA A 173 23.52 -3.61 -12.18
N ILE A 174 23.59 -3.64 -10.84
CA ILE A 174 24.38 -4.62 -10.08
C ILE A 174 23.85 -6.05 -10.29
N GLN A 175 22.53 -6.24 -10.36
CA GLN A 175 21.94 -7.54 -10.69
C GLN A 175 22.26 -8.00 -12.11
N THR A 176 22.23 -7.08 -13.09
CA THR A 176 22.47 -7.39 -14.52
C THR A 176 23.94 -7.66 -14.81
N ALA A 177 24.86 -7.07 -14.03
CA ALA A 177 26.30 -7.30 -14.17
C ALA A 177 26.68 -8.76 -13.86
N GLN A 178 27.26 -9.45 -14.85
CA GLN A 178 27.69 -10.85 -14.79
C GLN A 178 28.88 -11.06 -13.85
N THR A 179 28.64 -10.91 -12.55
CA THR A 179 29.67 -10.89 -11.50
C THR A 179 30.04 -12.31 -11.03
N HIS A 180 29.37 -13.35 -11.54
CA HIS A 180 29.51 -14.77 -11.14
C HIS A 180 29.44 -15.03 -9.61
N SER A 181 28.86 -14.09 -8.86
CA SER A 181 28.94 -14.01 -7.40
C SER A 181 27.55 -13.82 -6.82
N LYS A 182 27.03 -14.86 -6.15
CA LYS A 182 25.71 -14.86 -5.50
C LYS A 182 25.55 -13.67 -4.52
N PRO A 183 26.54 -13.33 -3.66
CA PRO A 183 26.47 -12.13 -2.83
C PRO A 183 26.30 -10.81 -3.60
N ALA A 184 26.88 -10.66 -4.80
CA ALA A 184 26.73 -9.43 -5.59
C ALA A 184 25.28 -9.25 -6.07
N PHE A 185 24.66 -10.33 -6.59
CA PHE A 185 23.25 -10.33 -6.98
C PHE A 185 22.32 -10.06 -5.78
N TYR A 186 22.61 -10.66 -4.62
CA TYR A 186 21.89 -10.42 -3.37
C TYR A 186 21.99 -8.95 -2.89
N VAL A 187 23.16 -8.33 -2.96
CA VAL A 187 23.32 -6.89 -2.67
C VAL A 187 22.53 -6.04 -3.67
N GLY A 188 22.57 -6.37 -4.96
CA GLY A 188 21.75 -5.73 -5.99
C GLY A 188 20.24 -5.87 -5.75
N ARG A 189 19.79 -6.99 -5.19
CA ARG A 189 18.39 -7.23 -4.77
C ARG A 189 17.98 -6.37 -3.57
N VAL A 190 18.84 -6.24 -2.54
CA VAL A 190 18.57 -5.33 -1.40
C VAL A 190 18.51 -3.86 -1.86
N ILE A 191 19.45 -3.43 -2.73
CA ILE A 191 19.49 -2.05 -3.23
C ILE A 191 18.27 -1.75 -4.13
N ALA A 192 17.88 -2.66 -5.01
CA ALA A 192 16.64 -2.52 -5.79
C ALA A 192 15.42 -2.44 -4.87
N GLY A 193 15.34 -3.31 -3.86
CA GLY A 193 14.31 -3.28 -2.82
C GLY A 193 14.20 -1.94 -2.10
N LEU A 194 15.33 -1.29 -1.77
CA LEU A 194 15.33 0.03 -1.13
C LEU A 194 14.66 1.10 -2.02
N GLY A 195 14.96 1.12 -3.32
CA GLY A 195 14.31 2.01 -4.28
C GLY A 195 12.83 1.68 -4.47
N LEU A 196 12.49 0.39 -4.53
CA LEU A 196 11.14 -0.10 -4.78
C LEU A 196 10.18 0.14 -3.62
N GLY A 197 10.58 -0.19 -2.39
CA GLY A 197 9.79 0.07 -1.17
C GLY A 197 9.70 1.55 -0.82
N GLY A 198 10.71 2.35 -1.19
CA GLY A 198 10.60 3.80 -1.16
C GLY A 198 9.50 4.28 -2.10
N SER A 199 9.56 3.88 -3.38
CA SER A 199 8.60 4.33 -4.39
C SER A 199 7.16 3.92 -4.08
N SER A 200 6.92 2.71 -3.57
CA SER A 200 5.57 2.22 -3.24
C SER A 200 4.89 2.98 -2.09
N VAL A 201 5.64 3.72 -1.26
CA VAL A 201 5.09 4.65 -0.26
C VAL A 201 4.84 6.05 -0.87
N VAL A 202 5.78 6.57 -1.68
CA VAL A 202 5.64 7.93 -2.24
C VAL A 202 4.60 8.00 -3.37
N VAL A 203 4.48 6.96 -4.19
CA VAL A 203 3.60 6.93 -5.37
C VAL A 203 2.11 7.06 -5.00
N PRO A 204 1.53 6.26 -4.08
CA PRO A 204 0.15 6.44 -3.64
C PRO A 204 -0.07 7.77 -2.91
N MET A 205 0.90 8.22 -2.10
CA MET A 205 0.84 9.50 -1.38
C MET A 205 0.79 10.70 -2.34
N PHE A 206 1.63 10.70 -3.37
CA PHE A 206 1.65 11.77 -4.37
C PHE A 206 0.39 11.77 -5.25
N SER A 207 -0.10 10.58 -5.58
CA SER A 207 -1.37 10.41 -6.28
C SER A 207 -2.54 10.98 -5.47
N SER A 208 -2.68 10.63 -4.19
CA SER A 208 -3.80 11.09 -3.35
C SER A 208 -3.75 12.60 -3.04
N GLU A 209 -2.55 13.19 -2.94
CA GLU A 209 -2.39 14.63 -2.69
C GLU A 209 -2.64 15.52 -3.91
N MET A 210 -2.45 15.01 -5.13
CA MET A 210 -2.64 15.79 -6.37
C MET A 210 -3.96 15.49 -7.09
N THR A 211 -4.50 14.27 -6.97
CA THR A 211 -5.70 13.85 -7.72
C THR A 211 -6.97 14.50 -7.16
N PRO A 212 -7.87 15.04 -8.02
CA PRO A 212 -9.20 15.51 -7.63
C PRO A 212 -10.00 14.47 -6.84
N LYS A 213 -10.90 14.90 -5.95
CA LYS A 213 -11.61 14.02 -5.01
C LYS A 213 -12.46 12.98 -5.77
N GLU A 214 -12.99 13.35 -6.93
CA GLU A 214 -13.98 12.65 -7.75
C GLU A 214 -13.40 11.45 -8.52
N ILE A 215 -12.10 11.48 -8.79
CA ILE A 215 -11.38 10.43 -9.56
C ILE A 215 -10.24 9.76 -8.77
N ARG A 216 -10.06 10.12 -7.49
CA ARG A 216 -9.00 9.58 -6.62
C ARG A 216 -9.06 8.06 -6.48
N GLY A 217 -10.25 7.50 -6.25
CA GLY A 217 -10.44 6.04 -6.18
C GLY A 217 -10.13 5.33 -7.51
N GLN A 218 -10.42 5.97 -8.64
CA GLN A 218 -10.15 5.43 -9.97
C GLN A 218 -8.64 5.41 -10.27
N ILE A 219 -7.89 6.47 -9.96
CA ILE A 219 -6.42 6.48 -10.11
C ILE A 219 -5.75 5.54 -9.10
N GLY A 220 -6.25 5.45 -7.86
CA GLY A 220 -5.79 4.45 -6.89
C GLY A 220 -5.97 3.00 -7.39
N SER A 221 -7.09 2.73 -8.07
CA SER A 221 -7.35 1.43 -8.70
C SER A 221 -6.48 1.20 -9.96
N PHE A 222 -6.14 2.26 -10.70
CA PHE A 222 -5.24 2.20 -11.85
C PHE A 222 -3.80 1.81 -11.48
N TYR A 223 -3.34 2.11 -10.25
CA TYR A 223 -2.07 1.61 -9.72
C TYR A 223 -2.01 0.07 -9.71
N GLN A 224 -3.09 -0.59 -9.22
CA GLN A 224 -3.18 -2.06 -9.23
C GLN A 224 -3.26 -2.59 -10.67
N LEU A 225 -4.00 -1.94 -11.57
CA LEU A 225 -4.06 -2.34 -12.97
C LEU A 225 -2.67 -2.32 -13.61
N MET A 226 -1.90 -1.25 -13.41
CA MET A 226 -0.51 -1.15 -13.87
C MET A 226 0.39 -2.23 -13.25
N PHE A 227 0.23 -2.56 -11.97
CA PHE A 227 0.92 -3.69 -11.33
C PHE A 227 0.59 -5.04 -12.00
N THR A 228 -0.69 -5.32 -12.32
CA THR A 228 -1.04 -6.55 -13.06
C THR A 228 -0.48 -6.55 -14.49
N LEU A 229 -0.43 -5.40 -15.15
CA LEU A 229 0.13 -5.24 -16.49
C LEU A 229 1.66 -5.44 -16.50
N GLY A 230 2.36 -4.95 -15.48
CA GLY A 230 3.79 -5.20 -15.27
C GLY A 230 4.10 -6.69 -15.19
N ILE A 231 3.37 -7.43 -14.34
CA ILE A 231 3.47 -8.90 -14.19
C ILE A 231 3.25 -9.61 -15.54
N PHE A 232 2.20 -9.22 -16.27
CA PHE A 232 1.91 -9.75 -17.60
C PHE A 232 3.08 -9.51 -18.57
N THR A 233 3.60 -8.27 -18.66
CA THR A 233 4.72 -7.94 -19.55
C THR A 233 5.99 -8.72 -19.19
N SER A 234 6.30 -8.92 -17.90
CA SER A 234 7.44 -9.74 -17.50
C SER A 234 7.34 -11.19 -17.96
N TYR A 235 6.19 -11.86 -17.77
CA TYR A 235 6.04 -13.25 -18.17
C TYR A 235 6.14 -13.48 -19.69
N TRP A 236 5.59 -12.56 -20.49
CA TRP A 236 5.74 -12.61 -21.95
C TRP A 236 7.18 -12.37 -22.41
N ILE A 237 7.97 -11.60 -21.65
CA ILE A 237 9.39 -11.39 -21.92
C ILE A 237 10.20 -12.61 -21.46
N ASP A 238 9.94 -13.19 -20.30
CA ASP A 238 10.61 -14.43 -19.86
C ASP A 238 10.36 -15.59 -20.84
N TRP A 239 9.11 -15.79 -21.28
CA TRP A 239 8.77 -16.77 -22.32
C TRP A 239 9.44 -16.44 -23.66
N GLY A 240 9.33 -15.19 -24.12
CA GLY A 240 9.90 -14.76 -25.40
C GLY A 240 11.42 -14.86 -25.44
N VAL A 241 12.10 -14.62 -24.33
CA VAL A 241 13.56 -14.76 -24.22
C VAL A 241 13.94 -16.24 -24.09
N ALA A 242 13.20 -17.05 -23.34
CA ALA A 242 13.43 -18.49 -23.23
C ALA A 242 13.22 -19.27 -24.54
N ARG A 243 12.39 -18.75 -25.45
CA ARG A 243 12.15 -19.32 -26.79
C ARG A 243 13.18 -18.88 -27.84
N ASN A 244 13.71 -17.66 -27.74
CA ASN A 244 14.57 -17.06 -28.78
C ASN A 244 16.08 -17.15 -28.52
N PHE A 245 16.52 -17.40 -27.29
CA PHE A 245 17.94 -17.51 -26.92
C PHE A 245 18.31 -18.93 -26.53
N SER A 246 19.58 -19.31 -26.70
CA SER A 246 20.03 -20.64 -26.27
C SER A 246 20.06 -20.73 -24.74
N LYS A 247 19.84 -21.94 -24.23
CA LYS A 247 19.96 -22.28 -22.79
C LYS A 247 21.40 -22.09 -22.25
N SER A 248 22.36 -21.81 -23.14
CA SER A 248 23.75 -21.41 -22.86
C SER A 248 23.98 -19.91 -22.69
N ASP A 249 23.01 -19.05 -22.97
CA ASP A 249 23.30 -17.63 -23.20
C ASP A 249 22.95 -16.81 -21.96
N SER A 250 23.92 -16.10 -21.39
CA SER A 250 23.71 -15.25 -20.20
C SER A 250 22.70 -14.12 -20.47
N SER A 251 22.63 -13.68 -21.73
CA SER A 251 21.57 -12.79 -22.26
C SER A 251 20.16 -13.24 -21.90
N MET A 252 19.92 -14.55 -21.77
CA MET A 252 18.61 -15.13 -21.46
C MET A 252 18.03 -14.63 -20.13
N TRP A 253 18.87 -14.43 -19.10
CA TRP A 253 18.42 -13.85 -17.82
C TRP A 253 18.76 -12.35 -17.71
N GLN A 254 19.80 -11.88 -18.40
CA GLN A 254 20.21 -10.47 -18.38
C GLN A 254 19.23 -9.54 -19.10
N ILE A 255 18.51 -9.99 -20.13
CA ILE A 255 17.54 -9.14 -20.85
C ILE A 255 16.33 -8.78 -19.97
N PRO A 256 15.62 -9.73 -19.31
CA PRO A 256 14.57 -9.40 -18.34
C PRO A 256 15.09 -8.55 -17.17
N VAL A 257 16.23 -8.93 -16.58
CA VAL A 257 16.83 -8.23 -15.42
C VAL A 257 17.40 -6.85 -15.79
N GLY A 258 17.79 -6.60 -17.03
CA GLY A 258 18.20 -5.30 -17.52
C GLY A 258 17.01 -4.37 -17.82
N LEU A 259 15.92 -4.91 -18.36
CA LEU A 259 14.78 -4.10 -18.81
C LEU A 259 14.03 -3.40 -17.65
N GLN A 260 14.12 -3.89 -16.42
CA GLN A 260 13.60 -3.16 -15.25
C GLN A 260 14.23 -1.76 -15.09
N MET A 261 15.47 -1.55 -15.57
CA MET A 261 16.12 -0.24 -15.61
C MET A 261 15.45 0.73 -16.58
N LEU A 262 14.88 0.24 -17.69
CA LEU A 262 14.12 1.06 -18.64
C LEU A 262 12.87 1.62 -17.97
N TRP A 263 12.11 0.77 -17.28
CA TRP A 263 10.86 1.17 -16.62
C TRP A 263 11.11 2.10 -15.43
N ALA A 264 12.14 1.83 -14.62
CA ALA A 264 12.54 2.70 -13.51
C ALA A 264 13.13 4.03 -14.01
N GLY A 265 13.96 4.02 -15.05
CA GLY A 265 14.47 5.23 -15.70
C GLY A 265 13.35 6.07 -16.30
N LEU A 266 12.36 5.43 -16.96
CA LEU A 266 11.19 6.10 -17.52
C LEU A 266 10.34 6.77 -16.42
N LEU A 267 10.10 6.11 -15.29
CA LEU A 267 9.45 6.71 -14.12
C LEU A 267 10.25 7.91 -13.58
N GLY A 268 11.56 7.73 -13.39
CA GLY A 268 12.47 8.75 -12.90
C GLY A 268 12.57 9.98 -13.81
N ILE A 269 12.41 9.82 -15.12
CA ILE A 269 12.41 10.92 -16.10
C ILE A 269 11.01 11.55 -16.19
N LEU A 270 9.94 10.75 -16.34
CA LEU A 270 8.59 11.28 -16.54
C LEU A 270 8.07 12.06 -15.32
N VAL A 271 8.49 11.72 -14.10
CA VAL A 271 8.13 12.51 -12.91
C VAL A 271 8.62 13.97 -13.00
N PHE A 272 9.65 14.26 -13.81
CA PHE A 272 10.08 15.64 -14.06
C PHE A 272 9.05 16.48 -14.84
N THR A 273 8.14 15.86 -15.60
CA THR A 273 7.04 16.54 -16.31
C THR A 273 5.94 17.06 -15.37
N LEU A 274 5.86 16.51 -14.15
CA LEU A 274 4.80 16.82 -13.18
C LEU A 274 5.15 18.01 -12.30
N LYS A 275 4.14 18.70 -11.75
CA LYS A 275 4.31 19.66 -10.65
C LYS A 275 4.44 18.91 -9.31
N GLU A 276 5.11 19.53 -8.33
CA GLU A 276 5.30 18.96 -6.98
C GLU A 276 4.02 19.07 -6.14
N SER A 277 3.84 18.20 -5.14
CA SER A 277 2.63 18.12 -4.31
C SER A 277 2.22 19.48 -3.72
N THR A 278 1.01 19.95 -4.05
CA THR A 278 0.41 21.16 -3.49
C THR A 278 0.46 21.14 -1.96
N ARG A 279 0.05 20.02 -1.34
CA ARG A 279 0.04 19.87 0.13
C ARG A 279 1.45 19.97 0.73
N TRP A 280 2.47 19.41 0.08
CA TRP A 280 3.86 19.56 0.54
C TRP A 280 4.39 20.98 0.39
N LEU A 281 4.08 21.66 -0.73
CA LEU A 281 4.49 23.05 -0.96
C LEU A 281 3.85 23.99 0.09
N THR A 282 2.56 23.84 0.37
CA THR A 282 1.86 24.53 1.47
C THR A 282 2.52 24.23 2.82
N ALA A 283 2.85 22.96 3.11
CA ALA A 283 3.55 22.56 4.34
C ALA A 283 5.02 23.04 4.42
N LYS A 284 5.53 23.73 3.40
CA LYS A 284 6.81 24.45 3.40
C LYS A 284 6.67 25.98 3.35
N GLY A 285 5.44 26.51 3.44
CA GLY A 285 5.17 27.95 3.27
C GLY A 285 5.36 28.45 1.83
N ARG A 286 5.51 27.55 0.84
CA ARG A 286 5.73 27.89 -0.57
C ARG A 286 4.39 28.12 -1.27
N HIS A 287 3.58 29.05 -0.74
CA HIS A 287 2.18 29.22 -1.10
C HIS A 287 1.95 29.56 -2.58
N GLU A 288 2.80 30.40 -3.19
CA GLU A 288 2.71 30.73 -4.62
C GLU A 288 2.95 29.51 -5.52
N GLU A 289 3.94 28.68 -5.19
CA GLU A 289 4.21 27.44 -5.93
C GLU A 289 3.13 26.38 -5.71
N ALA A 290 2.55 26.32 -4.50
CA ALA A 290 1.42 25.45 -4.20
C ALA A 290 0.20 25.84 -5.06
N TRP A 291 -0.12 27.14 -5.15
CA TRP A 291 -1.17 27.65 -6.04
C TRP A 291 -0.86 27.37 -7.52
N ALA A 292 0.39 27.57 -7.96
CA ALA A 292 0.82 27.25 -9.32
C ALA A 292 0.83 25.73 -9.62
N SER A 293 0.86 24.87 -8.60
CA SER A 293 0.69 23.42 -8.73
C SER A 293 -0.79 23.04 -8.81
N LEU A 294 -1.63 23.56 -7.90
CA LEU A 294 -3.07 23.28 -7.87
C LEU A 294 -3.78 23.76 -9.13
N SER A 295 -3.58 25.02 -9.52
CA SER A 295 -4.14 25.59 -10.74
C SER A 295 -3.64 24.90 -12.02
N TRP A 296 -2.43 24.32 -11.99
CA TRP A 296 -1.97 23.44 -13.07
C TRP A 296 -2.76 22.12 -13.10
N ILE A 297 -2.87 21.39 -11.99
CA ILE A 297 -3.53 20.06 -12.01
C ILE A 297 -5.05 20.14 -12.18
N ARG A 298 -5.72 21.20 -11.70
CA ARG A 298 -7.15 21.46 -11.95
C ARG A 298 -7.41 22.13 -13.31
N ALA A 299 -6.38 22.76 -13.88
CA ALA A 299 -6.48 23.63 -15.07
C ALA A 299 -7.58 24.71 -14.93
N ASP A 300 -7.72 25.24 -13.72
CA ASP A 300 -8.67 26.28 -13.31
C ASP A 300 -7.97 27.26 -12.33
N GLN A 301 -8.47 28.48 -12.24
CA GLN A 301 -8.05 29.53 -11.30
C GLN A 301 -9.25 30.26 -10.65
N GLY A 302 -10.48 29.84 -10.95
CA GLY A 302 -11.70 30.40 -10.38
C GLY A 302 -11.90 30.09 -8.89
N GLU A 303 -13.05 30.52 -8.37
CA GLU A 303 -13.39 30.43 -6.94
C GLU A 303 -13.35 28.99 -6.40
N ALA A 304 -13.71 28.00 -7.21
CA ALA A 304 -13.64 26.58 -6.83
C ALA A 304 -12.20 26.12 -6.53
N ALA A 305 -11.24 26.44 -7.41
CA ALA A 305 -9.82 26.14 -7.18
C ALA A 305 -9.26 26.91 -5.97
N GLN A 306 -9.70 28.15 -5.75
CA GLN A 306 -9.29 28.97 -4.60
C GLN A 306 -9.85 28.40 -3.27
N ALA A 307 -11.11 27.95 -3.26
CA ALA A 307 -11.72 27.28 -2.11
C ALA A 307 -11.02 25.95 -1.77
N GLU A 308 -10.64 25.14 -2.76
CA GLU A 308 -9.83 23.93 -2.53
C GLU A 308 -8.43 24.29 -2.00
N MET A 309 -7.81 25.36 -2.50
CA MET A 309 -6.51 25.82 -2.00
C MET A 309 -6.57 26.19 -0.51
N GLU A 310 -7.63 26.88 -0.09
CA GLU A 310 -7.84 27.29 1.30
C GLU A 310 -8.25 26.11 2.20
N GLU A 311 -9.00 25.12 1.68
CA GLU A 311 -9.24 23.85 2.36
C GLU A 311 -7.93 23.10 2.64
N ILE A 312 -7.04 23.00 1.63
CA ILE A 312 -5.71 22.39 1.77
C ILE A 312 -4.86 23.18 2.76
N ARG A 313 -4.89 24.52 2.70
CA ARG A 313 -4.15 25.40 3.61
C ARG A 313 -4.56 25.18 5.06
N ARG A 314 -5.84 25.36 5.36
CA ARG A 314 -6.41 25.16 6.70
C ARG A 314 -6.18 23.74 7.20
N GLY A 315 -6.24 22.74 6.32
CA GLY A 315 -5.91 21.34 6.66
C GLY A 315 -4.45 21.15 7.08
N VAL A 316 -3.50 21.79 6.39
CA VAL A 316 -2.07 21.75 6.72
C VAL A 316 -1.76 22.53 7.99
N GLU A 317 -2.38 23.71 8.20
CA GLU A 317 -2.21 24.51 9.41
C GLU A 317 -2.78 23.79 10.65
N LEU A 318 -3.94 23.13 10.52
CA LEU A 318 -4.48 22.25 11.56
C LEU A 318 -3.59 21.03 11.84
N GLU A 319 -2.99 20.40 10.81
CA GLU A 319 -2.02 19.30 11.01
C GLU A 319 -0.71 19.78 11.66
N ALA A 320 -0.30 21.02 11.40
CA ALA A 320 0.86 21.64 12.03
C ALA A 320 0.61 21.89 13.53
N HIS A 321 -0.49 22.57 13.87
CA HIS A 321 -0.87 22.79 15.28
C HIS A 321 -1.14 21.49 16.04
N ALA A 322 -1.79 20.49 15.40
CA ALA A 322 -1.97 19.16 15.99
C ALA A 322 -0.64 18.39 16.17
N ARG A 323 0.46 18.82 15.54
CA ARG A 323 1.82 18.30 15.77
C ARG A 323 2.61 19.04 16.85
N GLU A 324 2.16 20.20 17.33
CA GLU A 324 2.85 20.99 18.36
C GLU A 324 2.78 20.30 19.73
N GLY A 325 3.65 19.31 19.91
CA GLY A 325 3.70 18.45 21.10
C GLY A 325 3.69 16.94 20.80
N PHE A 326 3.55 16.54 19.52
CA PHE A 326 3.38 15.15 19.09
C PHE A 326 4.37 14.16 19.75
N ARG A 327 3.83 13.22 20.50
CA ARG A 327 4.54 12.08 21.08
C ARG A 327 4.13 10.81 20.33
N MET A 328 5.10 9.93 20.06
CA MET A 328 4.83 8.61 19.44
C MET A 328 3.73 7.78 20.15
N VAL A 329 3.50 8.04 21.44
CA VAL A 329 2.40 7.46 22.24
C VAL A 329 1.01 7.77 21.65
N GLU A 330 0.83 8.87 20.94
CA GLU A 330 -0.42 9.24 20.27
C GLU A 330 -0.82 8.28 19.15
N MET A 331 0.16 7.56 18.55
CA MET A 331 -0.13 6.49 17.58
C MET A 331 -0.78 5.27 18.26
N VAL A 332 -0.60 5.12 19.58
CA VAL A 332 -1.13 4.02 20.40
C VAL A 332 -2.49 4.39 21.05
N GLN A 333 -2.94 5.64 20.92
CA GLN A 333 -4.27 6.04 21.39
C GLN A 333 -5.38 5.33 20.61
N LYS A 334 -6.47 4.94 21.30
CA LYS A 334 -7.51 4.03 20.79
C LYS A 334 -8.08 4.39 19.40
N GLY A 335 -8.19 5.67 19.05
CA GLY A 335 -8.65 6.11 17.72
C GLY A 335 -7.62 5.85 16.62
N ASN A 336 -6.40 6.40 16.79
CA ASN A 336 -5.30 6.24 15.85
C ASN A 336 -4.87 4.78 15.71
N LEU A 337 -4.71 4.08 16.83
CA LEU A 337 -4.33 2.66 16.87
C LEU A 337 -5.33 1.79 16.10
N ARG A 338 -6.64 2.06 16.18
CA ARG A 338 -7.65 1.34 15.38
C ARG A 338 -7.50 1.57 13.88
N ARG A 339 -7.17 2.80 13.45
CA ARG A 339 -6.90 3.10 12.03
C ARG A 339 -5.62 2.43 11.55
N THR A 340 -4.50 2.62 12.25
CA THR A 340 -3.20 2.04 11.91
C THR A 340 -3.22 0.50 11.95
N LEU A 341 -3.88 -0.11 12.94
CA LEU A 341 -4.03 -1.56 13.01
C LEU A 341 -4.93 -2.11 11.89
N THR A 342 -6.03 -1.42 11.54
CA THR A 342 -6.86 -1.80 10.39
C THR A 342 -6.05 -1.79 9.10
N ALA A 343 -5.26 -0.73 8.85
CA ALA A 343 -4.39 -0.64 7.68
C ALA A 343 -3.34 -1.77 7.63
N ALA A 344 -2.66 -2.03 8.75
CA ALA A 344 -1.69 -3.11 8.86
C ALA A 344 -2.33 -4.49 8.63
N VAL A 345 -3.46 -4.77 9.27
CA VAL A 345 -4.19 -6.04 9.11
C VAL A 345 -4.71 -6.23 7.69
N VAL A 346 -5.18 -5.18 7.02
CA VAL A 346 -5.66 -5.26 5.62
C VAL A 346 -4.52 -5.61 4.66
N PHE A 347 -3.35 -4.98 4.77
CA PHE A 347 -2.19 -5.32 3.92
C PHE A 347 -1.56 -6.67 4.30
N THR A 348 -1.53 -7.03 5.58
CA THR A 348 -1.09 -8.37 6.02
C THR A 348 -2.04 -9.46 5.47
N ALA A 349 -3.35 -9.25 5.52
CA ALA A 349 -4.34 -10.18 4.97
C ALA A 349 -4.25 -10.27 3.44
N GLN A 350 -4.04 -9.15 2.73
CA GLN A 350 -3.79 -9.14 1.29
C GLN A 350 -2.61 -10.05 0.92
N GLN A 351 -1.47 -9.91 1.60
CA GLN A 351 -0.29 -10.76 1.36
C GLN A 351 -0.50 -12.21 1.81
N ALA A 352 -1.24 -12.43 2.90
CA ALA A 352 -1.57 -13.77 3.40
C ALA A 352 -2.50 -14.57 2.48
N THR A 353 -3.13 -13.95 1.47
CA THR A 353 -3.82 -14.69 0.38
C THR A 353 -2.87 -15.58 -0.43
N GLY A 354 -1.56 -15.32 -0.41
CA GLY A 354 -0.59 -16.02 -1.25
C GLY A 354 -0.57 -15.61 -2.72
N ALA A 355 -1.42 -14.67 -3.17
CA ALA A 355 -1.51 -14.27 -4.58
C ALA A 355 -0.20 -13.68 -5.15
N THR A 356 0.65 -13.13 -4.27
CA THR A 356 1.98 -12.62 -4.61
C THR A 356 3.01 -13.77 -4.68
N ALA A 357 2.87 -14.84 -3.89
CA ALA A 357 3.70 -16.04 -4.01
C ALA A 357 3.40 -16.82 -5.31
N PHE A 358 2.13 -16.90 -5.71
CA PHE A 358 1.75 -17.41 -7.04
C PHE A 358 2.29 -16.55 -8.20
N ALA A 359 2.70 -15.30 -7.96
CA ALA A 359 3.41 -14.50 -8.96
C ALA A 359 4.90 -14.85 -8.99
N TYR A 360 5.58 -14.76 -7.83
CA TYR A 360 7.01 -15.05 -7.72
C TYR A 360 7.40 -16.49 -8.12
N TYR A 361 6.49 -17.47 -7.98
CA TYR A 361 6.77 -18.89 -8.22
C TYR A 361 5.84 -19.54 -9.25
N GLY A 362 5.17 -18.75 -10.11
CA GLY A 362 4.23 -19.26 -11.12
C GLY A 362 4.78 -20.40 -11.98
N PRO A 363 5.94 -20.23 -12.66
CA PRO A 363 6.54 -21.28 -13.50
C PRO A 363 6.89 -22.54 -12.71
N GLN A 364 7.32 -22.39 -11.45
CA GLN A 364 7.65 -23.49 -10.54
C GLN A 364 6.39 -24.26 -10.12
N TYR A 365 5.28 -23.56 -9.83
CA TYR A 365 3.98 -24.19 -9.55
C TYR A 365 3.46 -24.98 -10.75
N PHE A 366 3.49 -24.43 -11.97
CA PHE A 366 3.04 -25.17 -13.15
C PHE A 366 3.94 -26.38 -13.44
N LYS A 367 5.27 -26.27 -13.26
CA LYS A 367 6.18 -27.41 -13.39
C LYS A 367 5.81 -28.54 -12.41
N LEU A 368 5.51 -28.22 -11.16
CA LEU A 368 5.13 -29.21 -10.12
C LEU A 368 3.75 -29.87 -10.35
N LEU A 369 2.91 -29.29 -11.21
CA LEU A 369 1.52 -29.74 -11.41
C LEU A 369 1.26 -30.37 -12.79
N VAL A 370 2.15 -30.13 -13.74
CA VAL A 370 1.97 -30.51 -15.17
C VAL A 370 3.22 -31.17 -15.75
N GLU A 371 4.38 -31.06 -15.10
CA GLU A 371 5.67 -31.60 -15.54
C GLU A 371 6.10 -31.19 -16.97
N GLY A 372 5.51 -30.11 -17.48
CA GLY A 372 5.87 -29.52 -18.77
C GLY A 372 7.32 -29.03 -18.81
N ASP A 373 7.81 -28.75 -20.02
CA ASP A 373 9.12 -28.14 -20.21
C ASP A 373 9.14 -26.67 -19.76
N THR A 374 10.32 -26.05 -19.70
CA THR A 374 10.45 -24.63 -19.28
C THR A 374 9.63 -23.69 -20.17
N GLU A 375 9.56 -23.92 -21.48
CA GLU A 375 8.79 -23.05 -22.39
C GLU A 375 7.28 -23.16 -22.10
N SER A 376 6.75 -24.38 -21.94
CA SER A 376 5.34 -24.63 -21.64
C SER A 376 4.90 -24.04 -20.29
N ASN A 377 5.74 -24.14 -19.26
CA ASN A 377 5.44 -23.56 -17.94
C ASN A 377 5.47 -22.03 -17.96
N LEU A 378 6.39 -21.42 -18.72
CA LEU A 378 6.41 -19.97 -18.93
C LEU A 378 5.19 -19.50 -19.74
N LEU A 379 4.74 -20.28 -20.73
CA LEU A 379 3.53 -19.97 -21.50
C LEU A 379 2.25 -20.03 -20.64
N LEU A 380 2.11 -21.05 -19.79
CA LEU A 380 1.03 -21.11 -18.79
C LEU A 380 1.06 -19.90 -17.85
N THR A 381 2.25 -19.49 -17.43
CA THR A 381 2.46 -18.30 -16.59
C THR A 381 2.07 -17.00 -17.32
N ALA A 382 2.38 -16.88 -18.62
CA ALA A 382 1.97 -15.74 -19.45
C ALA A 382 0.44 -15.66 -19.65
N ILE A 383 -0.23 -16.80 -19.84
CA ILE A 383 -1.70 -16.91 -19.90
C ILE A 383 -2.33 -16.52 -18.56
N PHE A 384 -1.79 -17.01 -17.45
CA PHE A 384 -2.17 -16.62 -16.08
C PHE A 384 -2.03 -15.11 -15.87
N GLY A 385 -0.96 -14.49 -16.39
CA GLY A 385 -0.80 -13.03 -16.42
C GLY A 385 -1.89 -12.30 -17.23
N ALA A 386 -2.30 -12.85 -18.38
CA ALA A 386 -3.36 -12.26 -19.22
C ALA A 386 -4.71 -12.28 -18.50
N ILE A 387 -5.05 -13.40 -17.85
CA ILE A 387 -6.25 -13.57 -17.02
C ILE A 387 -6.21 -12.58 -15.84
N LYS A 388 -5.05 -12.39 -15.21
CA LYS A 388 -4.84 -11.43 -14.10
C LYS A 388 -5.18 -9.99 -14.52
N VAL A 389 -4.70 -9.55 -15.68
CA VAL A 389 -5.00 -8.22 -16.26
C VAL A 389 -6.48 -8.10 -16.63
N ALA A 390 -7.05 -9.09 -17.31
CA ALA A 390 -8.46 -9.05 -17.74
C ALA A 390 -9.44 -8.98 -16.54
N ALA A 391 -9.18 -9.75 -15.48
CA ALA A 391 -9.95 -9.72 -14.25
C ALA A 391 -9.83 -8.37 -13.53
N CYS A 392 -8.61 -7.82 -13.40
CA CYS A 392 -8.40 -6.51 -12.79
C CYS A 392 -9.08 -5.39 -13.59
N LEU A 393 -8.98 -5.41 -14.93
CA LEU A 393 -9.60 -4.41 -15.80
C LEU A 393 -11.14 -4.44 -15.69
N THR A 394 -11.74 -5.63 -15.69
CA THR A 394 -13.18 -5.79 -15.51
C THR A 394 -13.64 -5.28 -14.14
N PHE A 395 -12.88 -5.57 -13.07
CA PHE A 395 -13.18 -5.04 -11.74
C PHE A 395 -13.16 -3.50 -11.72
N VAL A 396 -12.10 -2.89 -12.24
CA VAL A 396 -11.90 -1.43 -12.19
C VAL A 396 -12.95 -0.67 -13.00
N ILE A 397 -13.41 -1.23 -14.12
CA ILE A 397 -14.44 -0.59 -14.97
C ILE A 397 -15.86 -0.79 -14.42
N PHE A 398 -16.21 -1.97 -13.92
CA PHE A 398 -17.61 -2.34 -13.67
C PHE A 398 -17.98 -2.52 -12.18
N VAL A 399 -17.03 -2.76 -11.30
CA VAL A 399 -17.30 -3.20 -9.91
C VAL A 399 -16.82 -2.20 -8.86
N ALA A 400 -15.66 -1.56 -9.07
CA ALA A 400 -14.98 -0.72 -8.09
C ALA A 400 -15.83 0.41 -7.49
N ASP A 401 -16.62 1.09 -8.33
CA ASP A 401 -17.48 2.22 -7.92
C ASP A 401 -18.92 1.77 -7.57
N ASN A 402 -19.30 0.53 -7.90
CA ASN A 402 -20.70 0.07 -7.89
C ASN A 402 -21.07 -0.90 -6.76
N VAL A 403 -20.09 -1.48 -6.04
CA VAL A 403 -20.33 -2.56 -5.06
C VAL A 403 -19.65 -2.27 -3.72
N GLY A 404 -20.37 -2.50 -2.62
CA GLY A 404 -19.89 -2.22 -1.26
C GLY A 404 -18.60 -2.98 -0.91
N ARG A 405 -17.49 -2.24 -0.80
CA ARG A 405 -16.11 -2.77 -0.64
C ARG A 405 -15.96 -3.89 0.39
N ARG A 406 -16.62 -3.79 1.55
CA ARG A 406 -16.60 -4.83 2.60
C ARG A 406 -17.16 -6.18 2.14
N TRP A 407 -18.28 -6.17 1.40
CA TRP A 407 -18.89 -7.40 0.89
C TRP A 407 -17.99 -8.06 -0.15
N VAL A 408 -17.39 -7.27 -1.04
CA VAL A 408 -16.45 -7.76 -2.07
C VAL A 408 -15.22 -8.41 -1.44
N LEU A 409 -14.62 -7.80 -0.41
CA LEU A 409 -13.49 -8.39 0.33
C LEU A 409 -13.89 -9.71 1.01
N THR A 410 -15.03 -9.76 1.70
CA THR A 410 -15.47 -10.99 2.39
C THR A 410 -15.82 -12.11 1.42
N ALA A 411 -16.61 -11.83 0.38
CA ALA A 411 -16.98 -12.81 -0.65
C ALA A 411 -15.75 -13.31 -1.43
N GLY A 412 -14.85 -12.40 -1.80
CA GLY A 412 -13.58 -12.74 -2.45
C GLY A 412 -12.68 -13.61 -1.58
N ALA A 413 -12.58 -13.33 -0.27
CA ALA A 413 -11.82 -14.16 0.67
C ALA A 413 -12.38 -15.59 0.77
N LEU A 414 -13.70 -15.73 0.90
CA LEU A 414 -14.37 -17.03 0.98
C LEU A 414 -14.20 -17.85 -0.31
N PHE A 415 -14.33 -17.22 -1.48
CA PHE A 415 -14.13 -17.89 -2.77
C PHE A 415 -12.66 -18.29 -2.98
N MET A 416 -11.71 -17.41 -2.67
CA MET A 416 -10.28 -17.73 -2.74
C MET A 416 -9.90 -18.89 -1.81
N ALA A 417 -10.44 -18.93 -0.59
CA ALA A 417 -10.24 -20.03 0.36
C ALA A 417 -10.83 -21.34 -0.18
N ALA A 418 -12.04 -21.32 -0.77
CA ALA A 418 -12.64 -22.48 -1.40
C ALA A 418 -11.78 -23.02 -2.57
N CYS A 419 -11.23 -22.13 -3.42
CA CYS A 419 -10.30 -22.53 -4.47
C CYS A 419 -9.03 -23.16 -3.91
N GLN A 420 -8.36 -22.54 -2.93
CA GLN A 420 -7.12 -23.07 -2.36
C GLN A 420 -7.30 -24.39 -1.61
N LEU A 421 -8.38 -24.56 -0.85
CA LEU A 421 -8.73 -25.82 -0.20
C LEU A 421 -9.02 -26.93 -1.23
N SER A 422 -9.69 -26.59 -2.34
CA SER A 422 -9.93 -27.53 -3.44
C SER A 422 -8.62 -27.93 -4.15
N THR A 423 -7.75 -26.97 -4.45
CA THR A 423 -6.39 -27.19 -5.00
C THR A 423 -5.60 -28.15 -4.10
N ALA A 424 -5.57 -27.90 -2.79
CA ALA A 424 -4.87 -28.76 -1.83
C ALA A 424 -5.48 -30.18 -1.75
N ALA A 425 -6.81 -30.30 -1.82
CA ALA A 425 -7.50 -31.59 -1.81
C ALA A 425 -7.23 -32.41 -3.09
N VAL A 426 -7.26 -31.77 -4.27
CA VAL A 426 -6.95 -32.42 -5.56
C VAL A 426 -5.50 -32.91 -5.58
N VAL A 427 -4.53 -32.03 -5.30
CA VAL A 427 -3.09 -32.38 -5.32
C VAL A 427 -2.75 -33.48 -4.31
N LYS A 428 -3.41 -33.52 -3.15
CA LYS A 428 -3.21 -34.57 -2.14
C LYS A 428 -3.83 -35.93 -2.53
N THR A 429 -4.92 -35.94 -3.29
CA THR A 429 -5.64 -37.17 -3.66
C THR A 429 -5.21 -37.75 -5.01
N HIS A 430 -4.78 -36.88 -5.93
CA HIS A 430 -4.38 -37.19 -7.30
C HIS A 430 -3.07 -36.44 -7.61
N PRO A 431 -1.93 -36.88 -7.04
CA PRO A 431 -0.63 -36.28 -7.31
C PRO A 431 -0.23 -36.43 -8.79
N ALA A 432 0.71 -35.61 -9.25
CA ALA A 432 1.25 -35.72 -10.60
C ALA A 432 1.94 -37.09 -10.81
N PRO A 433 1.76 -37.74 -11.97
CA PRO A 433 2.20 -39.13 -12.20
C PRO A 433 3.71 -39.35 -12.33
N GLY A 434 4.52 -38.30 -12.53
CA GLY A 434 5.98 -38.42 -12.67
C GLY A 434 6.46 -38.77 -14.09
N ASP A 435 5.56 -38.79 -15.07
CA ASP A 435 5.81 -39.21 -16.45
C ASP A 435 5.55 -38.11 -17.50
N GLY A 436 5.24 -36.88 -17.06
CA GLY A 436 4.90 -35.78 -17.97
C GLY A 436 3.49 -35.84 -18.59
N THR A 437 2.63 -36.78 -18.19
CA THR A 437 1.27 -36.86 -18.75
C THR A 437 0.33 -35.82 -18.12
N VAL A 438 -0.36 -35.06 -18.99
CA VAL A 438 -1.31 -34.01 -18.56
C VAL A 438 -2.60 -34.67 -18.08
N THR A 439 -2.68 -34.92 -16.77
CA THR A 439 -3.87 -35.52 -16.14
C THR A 439 -5.03 -34.54 -16.00
N SER A 440 -6.26 -35.06 -15.96
CA SER A 440 -7.46 -34.27 -15.64
C SER A 440 -7.37 -33.58 -14.27
N ALA A 441 -6.63 -34.17 -13.31
CA ALA A 441 -6.36 -33.56 -12.01
C ALA A 441 -5.42 -32.35 -12.12
N GLY A 442 -4.38 -32.43 -12.94
CA GLY A 442 -3.51 -31.29 -13.26
C GLY A 442 -4.31 -30.15 -13.89
N ILE A 443 -5.13 -30.44 -14.91
CA ILE A 443 -6.00 -29.45 -15.57
C ILE A 443 -6.96 -28.79 -14.56
N ALA A 444 -7.62 -29.58 -13.71
CA ALA A 444 -8.51 -29.05 -12.67
C ALA A 444 -7.75 -28.15 -11.66
N THR A 445 -6.51 -28.51 -11.31
CA THR A 445 -5.67 -27.73 -10.39
C THR A 445 -5.27 -26.38 -11.01
N ILE A 446 -4.89 -26.34 -12.29
CA ILE A 446 -4.64 -25.08 -13.02
C ILE A 446 -5.91 -24.21 -13.03
N ALA A 447 -7.07 -24.79 -13.33
CA ALA A 447 -8.34 -24.07 -13.38
C ALA A 447 -8.70 -23.45 -12.01
N LEU A 448 -8.47 -24.17 -10.91
CA LEU A 448 -8.67 -23.66 -9.55
C LEU A 448 -7.70 -22.52 -9.20
N ILE A 449 -6.44 -22.59 -9.64
CA ILE A 449 -5.45 -21.50 -9.49
C ILE A 449 -5.87 -20.26 -10.30
N TYR A 450 -6.39 -20.45 -11.51
CA TYR A 450 -6.89 -19.35 -12.35
C TYR A 450 -8.14 -18.69 -11.71
N LEU A 451 -9.10 -19.49 -11.20
CA LEU A 451 -10.28 -19.01 -10.48
C LEU A 451 -9.91 -18.24 -9.20
N PHE A 452 -8.94 -18.74 -8.43
CA PHE A 452 -8.37 -18.03 -7.27
C PHE A 452 -7.82 -16.65 -7.66
N VAL A 453 -7.05 -16.54 -8.75
CA VAL A 453 -6.48 -15.26 -9.19
C VAL A 453 -7.53 -14.32 -9.80
N ILE A 454 -8.55 -14.83 -10.50
CA ILE A 454 -9.70 -14.03 -10.90
C ILE A 454 -10.34 -13.40 -9.65
N ALA A 455 -10.69 -14.22 -8.65
CA ALA A 455 -11.30 -13.73 -7.41
C ALA A 455 -10.41 -12.72 -6.65
N TYR A 456 -9.09 -12.91 -6.61
CA TYR A 456 -8.16 -11.95 -6.03
C TYR A 456 -8.23 -10.58 -6.71
N ASN A 457 -8.19 -10.52 -8.04
CA ASN A 457 -8.20 -9.25 -8.77
C ASN A 457 -9.59 -8.59 -8.84
N PHE A 458 -10.65 -9.36 -8.61
CA PHE A 458 -12.00 -8.86 -8.33
C PHE A 458 -12.22 -8.43 -6.86
N SER A 459 -11.21 -8.53 -5.98
CA SER A 459 -11.35 -8.16 -4.56
C SER A 459 -10.06 -7.63 -3.92
N TRP A 460 -9.23 -8.52 -3.34
CA TRP A 460 -8.09 -8.19 -2.49
C TRP A 460 -6.88 -7.59 -3.23
N GLY A 461 -6.80 -7.71 -4.55
CA GLY A 461 -5.81 -6.97 -5.35
C GLY A 461 -6.04 -5.46 -5.30
N PRO A 462 -7.13 -4.94 -5.88
CA PRO A 462 -7.35 -3.49 -6.00
C PRO A 462 -7.85 -2.81 -4.72
N LEU A 463 -8.73 -3.44 -3.93
CA LEU A 463 -9.46 -2.74 -2.85
C LEU A 463 -8.62 -2.23 -1.66
N PRO A 464 -7.55 -2.90 -1.20
CA PRO A 464 -6.73 -2.41 -0.09
C PRO A 464 -6.12 -1.02 -0.31
N TRP A 465 -5.72 -0.69 -1.54
CA TRP A 465 -5.06 0.59 -1.86
C TRP A 465 -5.95 1.82 -1.58
N PRO A 466 -7.18 1.95 -2.15
CA PRO A 466 -8.07 3.04 -1.80
C PRO A 466 -8.58 2.93 -0.35
N TYR A 467 -8.85 1.71 0.16
CA TYR A 467 -9.43 1.51 1.50
C TYR A 467 -8.51 1.92 2.66
N VAL A 468 -7.20 2.00 2.45
CA VAL A 468 -6.24 2.52 3.45
C VAL A 468 -5.93 4.01 3.24
N SER A 469 -6.38 4.61 2.12
CA SER A 469 -6.21 6.04 1.81
C SER A 469 -7.40 6.93 2.18
N GLU A 470 -8.48 6.33 2.71
CA GLU A 470 -9.77 6.92 3.07
C GLU A 470 -10.08 6.72 4.57
#